data_AF-A0A231P0P5-F1
#
_entry.id   AF-A0A231P0P5-F1
#
_cell.length_a   1.000
_cell.length_b   1.000
_cell.length_c   1.000
_cell.angle_alpha   90.00
_cell.angle_beta   90.00
_cell.angle_gamma   90.00
#
_symmetry.space_group_name_H-M   'P 1'
#
loop_
_entity.id
_entity.type
_entity.pdbx_description
1 polymer ?
#
loop_
_entity_poly.entity_id
_entity_poly.type
_entity_poly.pdbx_seq_one_letter_code
_entity_poly.pdbx_strand_id
1 'polypeptide(L)'
;MRYATGPLCAFHSVPDTVAFDAVKQRLYAVSGCANYYELAEFLDTKPAKLSDARRRLHIPVEWLRTAFLKTYANPVWILTGEGQRAL
;
A
#
# COMPACT_ATOMS: atom_id res chain seq x y z
N MET A 1 -9.84 -41.61 24.16
CA MET A 1 -8.78 -41.63 23.14
C MET A 1 -8.31 -40.20 22.94
N ARG A 2 -7.00 -39.96 23.11
CA ARG A 2 -6.36 -38.64 23.08
C ARG A 2 -5.88 -38.37 21.65
N TYR A 3 -6.17 -37.19 21.09
CA TYR A 3 -5.48 -36.70 19.90
C TYR A 3 -4.67 -35.45 20.24
N ALA A 4 -3.36 -35.69 20.17
CA ALA A 4 -2.22 -34.83 19.89
C ALA A 4 -2.33 -33.30 20.05
N THR A 5 -1.51 -32.83 20.99
CA THR A 5 -0.84 -31.54 21.04
C THR A 5 0.03 -31.32 19.79
N GLY A 6 -0.20 -30.22 19.08
CA GLY A 6 0.65 -29.66 18.02
C GLY A 6 0.18 -28.23 17.73
N PRO A 7 1.08 -27.26 17.47
CA PRO A 7 0.70 -25.85 17.43
C PRO A 7 -0.22 -25.65 16.23
N LEU A 8 -1.48 -25.30 16.49
CA LEU A 8 -2.39 -24.88 15.43
C LEU A 8 -1.79 -23.62 14.82
N CYS A 9 -1.19 -23.86 13.65
CA CYS A 9 -0.93 -22.99 12.53
C CYS A 9 -1.15 -21.51 12.85
N ALA A 10 -0.06 -20.74 12.78
CA ALA A 10 -0.08 -19.31 12.60
C ALA A 10 -1.29 -18.93 11.74
N PHE A 11 -2.21 -18.21 12.36
CA PHE A 11 -3.31 -17.53 11.69
C PHE A 11 -2.63 -16.55 10.73
N HIS A 12 -2.29 -17.02 9.53
CA HIS A 12 -1.98 -16.16 8.41
C HIS A 12 -3.29 -15.43 8.13
N SER A 13 -3.49 -14.33 8.85
CA SER A 13 -4.63 -13.46 8.71
C SER A 13 -4.62 -13.03 7.25
N VAL A 14 -5.55 -13.58 6.48
CA VAL A 14 -5.75 -13.24 5.07
C VAL A 14 -5.81 -11.72 4.98
N PRO A 15 -4.89 -11.03 4.27
CA PRO A 15 -5.05 -9.60 4.07
C PRO A 15 -6.04 -9.40 2.90
N ASP A 16 -7.30 -9.83 3.06
CA ASP A 16 -8.32 -9.73 2.00
C ASP A 16 -8.92 -8.32 1.87
N THR A 17 -8.16 -7.30 2.26
CA THR A 17 -8.49 -5.92 1.95
C THR A 17 -7.18 -5.17 1.82
N VAL A 18 -6.99 -4.51 0.68
CA VAL A 18 -5.84 -3.64 0.43
C VAL A 18 -5.79 -2.58 1.53
N ALA A 19 -5.02 -2.85 2.59
CA ALA A 19 -4.99 -1.98 3.75
C ALA A 19 -4.32 -0.67 3.33
N PHE A 20 -5.05 0.45 3.46
CA PHE A 20 -4.56 1.77 3.06
C PHE A 20 -3.18 2.07 3.66
N ASP A 21 -2.93 1.64 4.90
CA ASP A 21 -1.64 1.86 5.55
C ASP A 21 -0.50 1.11 4.85
N ALA A 22 -0.73 -0.12 4.40
CA ALA A 22 0.24 -0.91 3.65
C ALA A 22 0.56 -0.27 2.29
N VAL A 23 -0.48 0.17 1.56
CA VAL A 23 -0.31 0.89 0.29
C VAL A 23 0.45 2.20 0.50
N LYS A 24 0.10 2.95 1.53
CA LYS A 24 0.78 4.19 1.92
C LYS A 24 2.26 3.92 2.21
N GLN A 25 2.60 2.88 2.97
CA GLN A 25 4.01 2.53 3.24
C GLN A 25 4.78 2.19 1.94
N ARG A 26 4.16 1.45 1.03
CA ARG A 26 4.78 1.14 -0.27
C ARG A 26 4.93 2.38 -1.14
N LEU A 27 3.96 3.29 -1.11
CA LEU A 27 4.05 4.60 -1.76
C LEU A 27 5.23 5.41 -1.23
N TYR A 28 5.41 5.48 0.08
CA TYR A 28 6.61 6.09 0.68
C TYR A 28 7.90 5.40 0.25
N ALA A 29 7.91 4.06 0.19
CA ALA A 29 9.09 3.31 -0.23
C ALA A 29 9.49 3.61 -1.68
N VAL A 30 8.53 3.78 -2.60
CA VAL A 30 8.82 4.08 -4.02
C VAL A 30 9.09 5.56 -4.25
N SER A 31 8.44 6.45 -3.51
CA SER A 31 8.61 7.90 -3.66
C SER A 31 9.83 8.44 -2.92
N GLY A 32 10.32 7.73 -1.89
CA GLY A 32 11.40 8.20 -1.02
C GLY A 32 11.00 9.37 -0.11
N CYS A 33 9.71 9.70 -0.02
CA CYS A 33 9.23 10.82 0.78
C CYS A 33 9.35 10.50 2.28
N ALA A 34 9.62 11.51 3.11
CA ALA A 34 9.69 11.35 4.56
C ALA A 34 8.36 11.70 5.24
N ASN A 35 7.52 12.53 4.61
CA ASN A 35 6.28 13.00 5.21
C ASN A 35 5.10 13.12 4.24
N TYR A 36 3.91 13.38 4.82
CA TYR A 36 2.63 13.37 4.13
C TYR A 36 2.47 14.49 3.10
N TYR A 37 3.20 15.60 3.28
CA TYR A 37 3.18 16.73 2.35
C TYR A 37 4.03 16.44 1.11
N GLU A 38 5.23 15.90 1.30
CA GLU A 38 6.09 15.45 0.20
C GLU A 38 5.40 14.36 -0.62
N LEU A 39 4.72 13.41 0.04
CA LEU A 39 3.96 12.39 -0.67
C LEU A 39 2.79 13.00 -1.47
N ALA A 40 2.13 14.03 -0.94
CA ALA A 40 1.08 14.74 -1.64
C ALA A 40 1.60 15.41 -2.92
N GLU A 41 2.73 16.12 -2.81
CA GLU A 41 3.38 16.78 -3.92
C GLU A 41 3.89 15.77 -4.96
N PHE A 42 4.48 14.66 -4.51
CA PHE A 42 4.90 13.57 -5.38
C PHE A 42 3.74 13.00 -6.20
N LEU A 43 2.58 12.81 -5.58
CA LEU A 43 1.35 12.30 -6.20
C LEU A 43 0.54 13.38 -6.95
N ASP A 44 1.05 14.60 -7.06
CA ASP A 44 0.38 15.75 -7.67
C ASP A 44 -1.02 15.99 -7.04
N THR A 45 -1.09 15.93 -5.71
CA THR A 45 -2.34 16.04 -4.96
C THR A 45 -2.20 16.91 -3.72
N LYS A 46 -3.34 17.19 -3.07
CA LYS A 46 -3.37 17.94 -1.81
C LYS A 46 -3.28 16.98 -0.62
N PRO A 47 -2.58 17.32 0.47
CA PRO A 47 -2.51 16.49 1.68
C PRO A 47 -3.91 16.22 2.28
N ALA A 48 -4.86 17.15 2.11
CA ALA A 48 -6.26 16.94 2.48
C ALA A 48 -6.94 15.78 1.73
N LYS A 49 -6.61 15.57 0.45
CA LYS A 49 -7.11 14.43 -0.33
C LYS A 49 -6.49 13.12 0.14
N LEU A 50 -5.22 13.13 0.55
CA LEU A 50 -4.58 11.95 1.17
C LEU A 50 -5.23 11.58 2.50
N SER A 51 -5.58 12.56 3.32
CA SER A 51 -6.28 12.31 4.59
C SER A 51 -7.71 11.81 4.37
N ASP A 52 -8.45 12.38 3.41
CA ASP A 52 -9.81 11.94 3.09
C ASP A 52 -9.82 10.52 2.50
N ALA A 53 -8.89 10.20 1.61
CA ALA A 53 -8.70 8.86 1.07
C ALA A 53 -8.38 7.82 2.16
N ARG A 54 -7.52 8.18 3.12
CA ARG A 54 -7.26 7.34 4.30
C ARG A 54 -8.53 7.08 5.10
N ARG A 55 -9.33 8.13 5.33
CA ARG A 55 -10.62 8.03 6.06
C ARG A 55 -11.63 7.16 5.33
N ARG A 56 -11.64 7.19 4.00
CA ARG A 56 -12.54 6.41 3.13
C ARG A 56 -11.97 5.04 2.74
N LEU A 57 -10.75 4.71 3.18
CA LEU A 57 -10.02 3.49 2.79
C LEU A 57 -10.00 3.28 1.27
N HIS A 58 -9.84 4.38 0.52
CA HIS A 58 -9.92 4.40 -0.94
C HIS A 58 -8.59 4.88 -1.53
N ILE A 59 -8.05 4.15 -2.52
CA ILE A 59 -6.82 4.52 -3.22
C ILE A 59 -7.18 4.97 -4.64
N PRO A 60 -7.03 6.27 -4.97
CA PRO A 60 -7.27 6.77 -6.32
C PRO A 60 -6.32 6.15 -7.35
N VAL A 61 -6.87 5.75 -8.50
CA VAL A 61 -6.07 5.23 -9.62
C VAL A 61 -5.03 6.23 -10.12
N GLU A 62 -5.33 7.52 -10.06
CA GLU A 62 -4.42 8.60 -10.45
C GLU A 62 -3.12 8.59 -9.64
N TRP A 63 -3.15 8.19 -8.36
CA TRP A 63 -1.93 8.10 -7.56
C TRP A 63 -1.03 6.96 -8.01
N LEU A 64 -1.63 5.81 -8.35
CA LEU A 64 -0.89 4.67 -8.89
C LEU A 64 -0.28 5.03 -10.24
N ARG A 65 -1.03 5.74 -11.08
CA ARG A 65 -0.57 6.24 -12.37
C ARG A 65 0.61 7.20 -12.20
N THR A 66 0.51 8.19 -11.32
CA THR A 66 1.60 9.15 -11.06
C THR A 66 2.82 8.45 -10.49
N ALA A 67 2.64 7.54 -9.52
CA ALA A 67 3.73 6.75 -8.97
C ALA A 67 4.43 5.91 -10.04
N PHE A 68 3.67 5.22 -10.89
CA PHE A 68 4.20 4.44 -12.02
C PHE A 68 4.98 5.33 -13.00
N LEU A 69 4.42 6.47 -13.42
CA LEU A 69 5.09 7.37 -14.37
C LEU A 69 6.39 7.98 -13.81
N LYS A 70 6.48 8.19 -12.49
CA LYS A 70 7.65 8.79 -11.86
C LYS A 70 8.73 7.78 -11.45
N THR A 71 8.34 6.56 -11.08
CA THR A 71 9.24 5.57 -10.46
C THR A 71 9.30 4.24 -11.19
N TYR A 72 8.46 4.03 -12.21
CA TYR A 72 8.24 2.74 -12.87
C TYR A 72 7.82 1.62 -11.90
N ALA A 73 7.34 1.99 -10.71
CA ALA A 73 6.89 1.05 -9.69
C ALA A 73 5.57 0.39 -10.10
N ASN A 74 5.53 -0.94 -10.03
CA ASN A 74 4.37 -1.73 -10.44
C ASN A 74 3.16 -1.41 -9.56
N PRO A 75 2.03 -0.93 -10.13
CA PRO A 75 0.84 -0.58 -9.36
C PRO A 75 0.23 -1.78 -8.63
N VAL A 76 0.36 -3.00 -9.17
CA VAL A 76 -0.09 -4.22 -8.49
C VAL A 76 0.70 -4.45 -7.22
N TRP A 77 2.02 -4.27 -7.26
CA TRP A 77 2.88 -4.37 -6.07
C TRP A 77 2.58 -3.27 -5.06
N ILE A 78 2.28 -2.04 -5.50
CA ILE A 78 1.90 -0.95 -4.59
C ILE A 78 0.62 -1.31 -3.82
N LEU A 79 -0.37 -1.90 -4.49
CA LEU A 79 -1.64 -2.29 -3.88
C LEU A 79 -1.52 -3.54 -3.01
N THR A 80 -0.97 -4.62 -3.56
CA THR A 80 -1.00 -5.95 -2.94
C THR A 80 0.28 -6.25 -2.14
N GLY A 81 1.42 -5.69 -2.55
CA GLY A 81 2.75 -6.07 -2.08
C GLY A 81 3.30 -7.31 -2.78
N GLU A 82 2.53 -7.87 -3.72
CA GLU A 82 2.88 -9.08 -4.45
C GLU A 82 3.48 -8.73 -5.81
N GLY A 83 4.30 -9.64 -6.33
CA GLY A 83 4.99 -9.48 -7.61
C GLY A 83 6.21 -8.56 -7.56
N GLN A 84 6.67 -8.14 -8.73
CA GLN A 84 7.89 -7.34 -8.87
C GLN A 84 7.63 -5.87 -8.54
N ARG A 85 8.52 -5.26 -7.75
CA ARG A 85 8.39 -3.87 -7.28
C ARG A 85 8.45 -2.83 -8.40
N ALA A 86 9.29 -3.03 -9.40
CA ALA A 86 9.44 -2.15 -10.56
C ALA A 86 9.53 -3.00 -11.83
N LEU A 87 8.97 -2.49 -12.93
CA LEU A 87 9.07 -3.11 -14.26
C LEU A 87 10.33 -2.66 -14.99
#